data_AF-A0A924RP16-F1
#
_entry.id   AF-A0A924RP16-F1
#
_cell.length_a   1.000
_cell.length_b   1.000
_cell.length_c   1.000
_cell.angle_alpha   90.00
_cell.angle_beta   90.00
_cell.angle_gamma   90.00
#
_symmetry.space_group_name_H-M   'P 1'
#
loop_
_entity.id
_entity.type
_entity.pdbx_description
1 polymer ?
#
loop_
_entity_poly.entity_id
_entity_poly.type
_entity_poly.pdbx_seq_one_letter_code
_entity_poly.pdbx_strand_id
1 'polypeptide(L)'
;MAQFSIEQLKRFGITPDTDLGQHFLVDDNILRICGTLSKLEETDVVWEPGPGVGVLTDFLAERVAHVHAIELDRRLAEPLEHLLAARANVSLVWGDAVD
;
A
#
# COMPACT_ATOMS: atom_id res chain seq x y z
N MET A 1 6.76 -6.73 -9.09
CA MET A 1 5.84 -5.65 -8.66
C MET A 1 6.56 -4.32 -8.48
N ALA A 2 7.88 -4.30 -8.30
CA ALA A 2 8.77 -3.15 -8.35
C ALA A 2 8.42 -2.06 -9.38
N GLN A 3 8.25 -2.47 -10.64
CA GLN A 3 7.90 -1.56 -11.73
C GLN A 3 6.44 -1.04 -11.66
N PHE A 4 5.56 -1.73 -10.92
CA PHE A 4 4.13 -1.44 -10.83
C PHE A 4 3.90 -0.03 -10.30
N SER A 5 4.61 0.37 -9.24
CA SER A 5 4.43 1.71 -8.68
C SER A 5 4.74 2.79 -9.69
N ILE A 6 5.86 2.66 -10.42
CA ILE A 6 6.25 3.60 -11.48
C ILE A 6 5.21 3.62 -12.59
N GLU A 7 4.71 2.44 -12.98
CA GLU A 7 3.68 2.30 -14.02
C GLU A 7 2.37 2.98 -13.62
N GLN A 8 1.87 2.76 -12.40
CA GLN A 8 0.64 3.38 -11.93
C GLN A 8 0.79 4.89 -11.80
N LEU A 9 1.89 5.37 -11.23
CA LEU A 9 2.14 6.82 -11.12
C LEU A 9 2.13 7.48 -12.51
N LYS A 10 2.79 6.87 -13.50
CA LYS A 10 2.76 7.36 -14.89
C LYS A 10 1.37 7.28 -15.52
N ARG A 11 0.67 6.16 -15.33
CA ARG A 11 -0.66 5.90 -15.89
C ARG A 11 -1.69 6.92 -15.41
N PHE A 12 -1.64 7.29 -14.13
CA PHE A 12 -2.56 8.24 -13.53
C PHE A 12 -2.01 9.68 -13.46
N GLY A 13 -0.83 9.94 -14.04
CA GLY A 13 -0.23 11.27 -14.09
C GLY A 13 0.15 11.84 -12.71
N ILE A 14 0.46 10.97 -11.75
CA ILE A 14 0.77 11.32 -10.36
C ILE A 14 2.27 11.55 -10.22
N THR A 15 2.63 12.70 -9.67
CA THR A 15 4.01 13.00 -9.26
C THR A 15 4.11 12.90 -7.74
N PRO A 16 5.14 12.24 -7.18
CA PRO A 16 5.33 12.15 -5.74
C PRO A 16 5.39 13.53 -5.09
N ASP A 17 4.73 13.65 -3.94
CA ASP A 17 4.67 14.88 -3.16
C ASP A 17 5.66 14.84 -2.00
N THR A 18 6.66 15.71 -2.07
CA THR A 18 7.72 15.79 -1.05
C THR A 18 7.25 16.40 0.26
N ASP A 19 6.20 17.23 0.23
CA ASP A 19 5.66 17.85 1.44
C ASP A 19 4.89 16.80 2.28
N LEU A 20 4.35 15.78 1.60
CA LEU A 20 3.75 14.59 2.21
C LEU A 20 4.77 13.47 2.49
N GLY A 21 6.06 13.68 2.15
CA GLY A 21 7.12 12.68 2.36
C GLY A 21 6.97 11.41 1.51
N GLN A 22 6.33 11.49 0.34
CA GLN A 22 6.02 10.30 -0.46
C GLN A 22 7.28 9.67 -1.08
N HIS A 23 7.55 8.42 -0.66
CA HIS A 23 8.53 7.54 -1.26
C HIS A 23 7.89 6.20 -1.61
N PHE A 24 7.68 5.96 -2.91
CA PHE A 24 7.00 4.76 -3.37
C PHE A 24 7.97 3.58 -3.48
N LEU A 25 7.49 2.41 -3.03
CA LEU A 25 8.24 1.17 -3.10
C LEU A 25 8.35 0.68 -4.54
N VAL A 26 9.58 0.50 -5.01
CA VAL A 26 9.90 0.08 -6.39
C VAL A 26 10.83 -1.12 -6.47
N ASP A 27 11.07 -1.81 -5.36
CA ASP A 27 11.96 -2.98 -5.31
C ASP A 27 11.27 -4.16 -4.62
N ASP A 28 11.12 -5.26 -5.37
CA ASP A 28 10.50 -6.50 -4.89
C ASP A 28 11.34 -7.18 -3.79
N ASN A 29 12.65 -6.94 -3.74
CA ASN A 29 13.49 -7.47 -2.67
C ASN A 29 13.17 -6.80 -1.33
N ILE A 30 12.90 -5.50 -1.34
CA ILE A 30 12.52 -4.77 -0.12
C ILE A 30 11.17 -5.28 0.40
N LEU A 31 10.19 -5.53 -0.48
CA LEU A 31 8.92 -6.18 -0.10
C LEU A 31 9.14 -7.51 0.63
N ARG A 32 9.97 -8.39 0.05
CA ARG A 32 10.30 -9.69 0.65
C ARG A 32 11.00 -9.54 2.00
N ILE A 33 11.90 -8.56 2.14
CA ILE A 33 12.58 -8.27 3.40
C ILE A 33 11.56 -7.82 4.45
N CYS A 34 10.67 -6.88 4.11
CA CYS A 34 9.59 -6.43 5.00
C CYS A 34 8.76 -7.61 5.50
N GLY A 35 8.26 -8.46 4.60
CA GLY A 35 7.47 -9.64 4.98
C GLY A 35 8.23 -10.69 5.80
N THR A 36 9.53 -10.83 5.58
CA THR A 36 10.36 -11.77 6.36
C THR A 36 10.60 -11.24 7.77
N LEU A 37 10.87 -9.94 7.91
CA LEU A 37 11.19 -9.32 9.19
C LEU A 37 9.95 -9.14 10.07
N SER A 38 8.77 -8.98 9.47
CA SER A 38 7.51 -8.79 10.18
C SER A 38 7.00 -10.06 10.88
N LYS A 39 7.49 -11.25 10.51
CA LYS A 39 7.10 -12.55 11.09
C LYS A 39 5.58 -12.74 11.17
N LEU A 40 4.88 -12.36 10.10
CA LEU A 40 3.43 -12.37 10.05
C LEU A 40 2.87 -13.80 10.06
N GLU A 41 1.76 -13.97 10.76
CA GLU A 41 0.92 -15.15 10.78
C GLU A 41 -0.41 -14.88 10.06
N GLU A 42 -1.04 -15.93 9.53
CA GLU A 42 -2.32 -15.81 8.80
C GLU A 42 -3.46 -15.26 9.67
N THR A 43 -3.31 -15.26 11.00
CA THR A 43 -4.28 -14.72 11.95
C THR A 43 -4.06 -13.24 12.29
N ASP A 44 -2.96 -12.64 11.82
CA ASP A 44 -2.62 -11.26 12.16
C ASP A 44 -3.56 -10.25 11.50
N VAL A 45 -3.69 -9.10 12.15
CA VAL A 45 -4.36 -7.91 11.59
C VAL A 45 -3.33 -6.80 11.51
N VAL A 46 -3.15 -6.24 10.32
CA VAL A 46 -2.11 -5.23 10.04
C VAL A 46 -2.71 -3.84 9.92
N TRP A 47 -2.03 -2.86 10.49
CA TRP A 47 -2.28 -1.43 10.30
C TRP A 47 -1.18 -0.84 9.40
N GLU A 48 -1.56 -0.31 8.24
CA GLU A 48 -0.66 0.28 7.26
C GLU A 48 -0.98 1.77 7.05
N PRO A 49 -0.18 2.69 7.63
CA PRO A 49 -0.27 4.10 7.34
C PRO A 49 0.47 4.42 6.02
N GLY A 50 -0.19 5.12 5.11
CA GLY A 50 0.38 5.52 3.82
C GLY A 50 0.63 4.35 2.87
N PRO A 51 -0.41 3.60 2.45
CA PRO A 51 -0.27 2.48 1.51
C PRO A 51 0.25 2.93 0.13
N GLY A 52 0.16 4.22 -0.20
CA GLY A 52 0.61 4.75 -1.48
C GLY A 52 -0.25 4.20 -2.63
N VAL A 53 0.39 3.53 -3.58
CA VAL A 53 -0.29 2.83 -4.69
C VAL A 53 -0.66 1.38 -4.34
N GLY A 54 -0.48 0.96 -3.09
CA GLY A 54 -1.00 -0.30 -2.53
C GLY A 54 -0.11 -1.53 -2.72
N VAL A 55 1.14 -1.37 -3.17
CA VAL A 55 2.03 -2.51 -3.44
C VAL A 55 2.38 -3.30 -2.18
N LEU A 56 2.65 -2.62 -1.06
CA LEU A 56 2.89 -3.30 0.21
C LEU A 56 1.58 -3.86 0.79
N THR A 57 0.48 -3.10 0.72
CA THR A 57 -0.85 -3.55 1.12
C THR A 57 -1.26 -4.86 0.47
N ASP A 58 -1.11 -4.96 -0.86
CA ASP A 58 -1.44 -6.16 -1.63
C ASP A 58 -0.59 -7.36 -1.20
N PHE A 59 0.71 -7.12 -0.99
CA PHE A 59 1.64 -8.12 -0.49
C PHE A 59 1.28 -8.58 0.93
N LEU A 60 0.88 -7.68 1.82
CA LEU A 60 0.48 -8.01 3.19
C LEU A 60 -0.83 -8.80 3.21
N ALA A 61 -1.81 -8.39 2.41
CA ALA A 61 -3.14 -9.00 2.34
C ALA A 61 -3.11 -10.48 1.95
N GLU A 62 -2.07 -10.96 1.28
CA GLU A 62 -1.87 -12.38 0.97
C GLU A 62 -1.48 -13.23 2.19
N ARG A 63 -1.05 -12.60 3.28
CA ARG A 63 -0.31 -13.26 4.38
C ARG A 63 -1.00 -13.15 5.73
N VAL A 64 -2.02 -12.31 5.86
CA VAL A 64 -2.64 -11.95 7.14
C VAL A 64 -4.16 -12.01 7.04
N ALA A 65 -4.83 -12.07 8.19
CA ALA A 65 -6.28 -12.15 8.24
C ALA A 65 -6.94 -10.88 7.69
N HIS A 66 -6.38 -9.71 8.00
CA HIS A 66 -6.92 -8.42 7.56
C HIS A 66 -5.86 -7.31 7.52
N VAL A 67 -6.03 -6.36 6.59
CA VAL A 67 -5.22 -5.12 6.54
C VAL A 67 -6.11 -3.90 6.61
N HIS A 68 -5.82 -2.98 7.54
CA HIS A 68 -6.36 -1.64 7.56
C HIS A 68 -5.33 -0.70 6.92
N ALA A 69 -5.68 -0.13 5.77
CA ALA A 69 -4.83 0.80 5.03
C ALA A 69 -5.40 2.22 5.15
N ILE A 70 -4.57 3.18 5.56
CA ILE A 70 -4.98 4.56 5.83
C ILE A 70 -4.17 5.49 4.92
N GLU A 71 -4.84 6.16 4.00
CA GLU A 71 -4.19 7.06 3.04
C GLU A 71 -4.75 8.49 3.14
N LEU A 72 -3.84 9.46 3.19
CA LEU A 72 -4.18 10.88 3.27
C LEU A 72 -4.36 11.48 1.87
N ASP A 73 -3.54 11.06 0.91
CA ASP A 73 -3.49 11.66 -0.42
C ASP A 73 -4.55 11.08 -1.37
N ARG A 74 -5.65 11.82 -1.52
CA ARG A 74 -6.76 11.48 -2.43
C ARG A 74 -6.37 11.36 -3.90
N ARG A 75 -5.22 11.90 -4.33
CA ARG A 75 -4.73 11.71 -5.71
C ARG A 75 -4.41 10.26 -6.01
N LEU A 76 -4.13 9.45 -4.98
CA LEU A 76 -3.81 8.03 -5.10
C LEU A 76 -5.06 7.13 -5.14
N ALA A 77 -6.27 7.68 -5.06
CA ALA A 77 -7.50 6.89 -4.95
C ALA A 77 -7.68 5.91 -6.09
N GLU A 78 -7.57 6.37 -7.34
CA GLU A 78 -7.80 5.51 -8.50
C GLU A 78 -6.80 4.34 -8.59
N PRO A 79 -5.46 4.52 -8.50
CA PRO A 79 -4.54 3.39 -8.51
C PRO A 79 -4.71 2.46 -7.31
N LEU A 80 -4.93 3.02 -6.12
CA LEU A 80 -5.03 2.25 -4.88
C LEU A 80 -6.30 1.40 -4.86
N GLU A 81 -7.46 1.98 -5.15
CA GLU A 81 -8.73 1.26 -5.20
C GLU A 81 -8.72 0.22 -6.33
N HIS A 82 -8.12 0.52 -7.48
CA HIS A 82 -8.01 -0.43 -8.59
C HIS A 82 -7.22 -1.69 -8.19
N LEU A 83 -6.08 -1.54 -7.52
CA LEU A 83 -5.28 -2.68 -7.06
C LEU A 83 -6.02 -3.46 -5.96
N LEU A 84 -6.59 -2.76 -4.99
CA LEU A 84 -7.19 -3.39 -3.81
C LEU A 84 -8.60 -3.94 -4.04
N ALA A 85 -9.25 -3.64 -5.17
CA ALA A 85 -10.58 -4.15 -5.51
C ALA A 85 -10.67 -5.69 -5.48
N ALA A 86 -9.55 -6.39 -5.70
CA ALA A 86 -9.50 -7.86 -5.65
C ALA A 86 -9.31 -8.43 -4.22
N ARG A 87 -9.07 -7.58 -3.22
CA ARG A 87 -8.73 -8.00 -1.85
C ARG A 87 -9.90 -7.78 -0.90
N ALA A 88 -10.61 -8.86 -0.57
CA ALA A 88 -11.77 -8.80 0.33
C ALA A 88 -11.40 -8.54 1.80
N ASN A 89 -10.14 -8.77 2.18
CA ASN A 89 -9.60 -8.61 3.53
C ASN A 89 -8.82 -7.30 3.72
N VAL A 90 -9.14 -6.28 2.92
CA VAL A 90 -8.54 -4.95 3.05
C VAL A 90 -9.63 -3.92 3.32
N SER A 91 -9.43 -3.11 4.35
CA SER A 91 -10.24 -1.92 4.60
C SER A 91 -9.42 -0.68 4.29
N LEU A 92 -9.82 0.07 3.27
CA LEU A 92 -9.22 1.35 2.93
C LEU A 92 -9.98 2.49 3.63
N VAL A 93 -9.26 3.25 4.44
CA VAL A 93 -9.74 4.47 5.09
C VAL A 93 -8.97 5.64 4.54
N TRP A 94 -9.68 6.72 4.26
CA TRP A 94 -9.08 7.94 3.75
C TRP A 94 -9.04 8.99 4.86
N GLY A 95 -7.84 9.37 5.28
CA GLY A 95 -7.63 10.30 6.38
C GLY A 95 -6.17 10.34 6.83
N ASP A 96 -5.91 11.14 7.85
CA ASP A 96 -4.63 11.09 8.55
C ASP A 96 -4.60 9.84 9.45
N ALA A 97 -3.46 9.15 9.49
CA ALA A 97 -3.29 7.95 10.30
C ALA A 97 -3.04 8.24 11.78
N VAL A 98 -2.78 9.50 12.15
CA VAL A 98 -2.55 9.92 13.54
C VAL A 98 -3.70 10.71 14.17
N ASP A 99 -4.78 10.93 13.43
CA ASP A 99 -6.03 11.56 13.90
C ASP A 99 -7.04 10.51 14.41
#